data_AF-K2CIM1-F1
#
_entry.id   AF-K2CIM1-F1
#
_cell.length_a   1.000
_cell.length_b   1.000
_cell.length_c   1.000
_cell.angle_alpha   90.00
_cell.angle_beta   90.00
_cell.angle_gamma   90.00
#
_symmetry.space_group_name_H-M   'P 1'
#
loop_
_entity.id
_entity.type
_entity.pdbx_description
1 polymer ?
#
loop_
_entity_poly.entity_id
_entity_poly.type
_entity_poly.pdbx_seq_one_letter_code
_entity_poly.pdbx_strand_id
1 'polypeptide(L)'
;MSNSLTNWVIKIVNQWLLKEDPPQRAYLCDFNFICSDVRPGDVLLVDGRSRASRIIKNVTQSTWSHAALYIGRLDDIENAKSCEIAKQYFECTPITQLLIESEIGLGTIISPVTKYKDDHIRILRPRRLTKEDVQKIINFAIGRIGKKYNTRHLLDLARFLFPWGLWPRRWRSVLFQHNALQPTEDICSSMIADAFQSIRYPILPLIREDHQKELEFVRRNPRLFTPSDFDYSPYFDVIKYPIFPLGTEGDYKNLPWRKDIVSDDKGIIVQVIEQKDMKTESSHIKTFFTSKAYAVVGASTNRAKFGNKVLRCYLQHNKKIYPVNPHEKTIEGISCIHSLMNLPEDVKSISIVTQPMVTEQIVDEAIAKGIENIWMQPGAENQSAIEKCQQHNINAIAGGACILMELGFQE
;
A
#
# COMPACT_ATOMS: atom_id res chain seq x y z
N MET A 1 30.79 -20.62 -43.07
CA MET A 1 29.45 -21.21 -42.88
C MET A 1 29.02 -21.37 -41.41
N SER A 2 29.77 -20.86 -40.41
CA SER A 2 29.43 -21.04 -38.97
C SER A 2 28.52 -19.96 -38.34
N ASN A 3 28.12 -18.91 -39.06
CA ASN A 3 27.32 -17.80 -38.50
C ASN A 3 25.80 -17.96 -38.61
N SER A 4 25.29 -18.77 -39.56
CA SER A 4 23.84 -18.90 -39.77
C SER A 4 23.14 -19.64 -38.63
N LEU A 5 23.69 -20.78 -38.23
CA LEU A 5 23.12 -21.63 -37.17
C LEU A 5 23.18 -20.93 -35.80
N THR A 6 24.30 -20.29 -35.48
CA THR A 6 24.47 -19.52 -34.23
C THR A 6 23.51 -18.34 -34.16
N ASN A 7 23.36 -17.57 -35.24
CA ASN A 7 22.41 -16.44 -35.29
C ASN A 7 20.96 -16.92 -35.20
N TRP A 8 20.64 -18.07 -35.79
CA TRP A 8 19.31 -18.69 -35.69
C TRP A 8 19.00 -19.13 -34.26
N VAL A 9 19.93 -19.80 -33.58
CA VAL A 9 19.79 -20.18 -32.16
C VAL A 9 19.63 -18.96 -31.28
N ILE A 10 20.45 -17.91 -31.46
CA ILE A 10 20.34 -16.66 -30.71
C ILE A 10 18.96 -16.02 -30.91
N LYS A 11 18.43 -16.03 -32.16
CA LYS A 11 17.10 -15.49 -32.45
C LYS A 11 15.99 -16.25 -31.72
N ILE A 12 16.06 -17.58 -31.69
CA ILE A 12 15.09 -18.42 -30.97
C ILE A 12 15.17 -18.17 -29.47
N VAL A 13 16.38 -18.17 -28.91
CA VAL A 13 16.60 -17.90 -27.47
C VAL A 13 16.08 -16.51 -27.11
N ASN A 14 16.33 -15.51 -27.96
CA ASN A 14 15.86 -14.15 -27.75
C ASN A 14 14.32 -14.09 -27.75
N GLN A 15 13.66 -14.63 -28.78
CA GLN A 15 12.19 -14.69 -28.84
C GLN A 15 11.59 -15.45 -27.64
N TRP A 16 12.26 -16.51 -27.18
CA TRP A 16 11.83 -17.28 -26.03
C TRP A 16 12.00 -16.51 -24.70
N LEU A 17 13.08 -15.74 -24.55
CA LEU A 17 13.37 -14.92 -23.36
C LEU A 17 12.49 -13.66 -23.27
N LEU A 18 12.22 -13.03 -24.41
CA LEU A 18 11.39 -11.82 -24.52
C LEU A 18 9.88 -12.12 -24.49
N LYS A 19 9.48 -13.41 -24.53
CA LYS A 19 8.08 -13.78 -24.39
C LYS A 19 7.55 -13.29 -23.02
N GLU A 20 6.53 -12.43 -23.07
CA GLU A 20 5.84 -11.90 -21.91
C GLU A 20 4.70 -12.81 -21.44
N ASP A 21 4.58 -12.95 -20.12
CA ASP A 21 3.42 -13.54 -19.46
C ASP A 21 2.30 -12.49 -19.29
N PRO A 22 1.02 -12.89 -19.18
CA PRO A 22 -0.07 -11.95 -18.93
C PRO A 22 0.11 -11.18 -17.60
N PRO A 23 -0.41 -9.96 -17.48
CA PRO A 23 -0.30 -9.17 -16.26
C PRO A 23 -0.99 -9.86 -15.08
N GLN A 24 -0.24 -10.09 -14.00
CA GLN A 24 -0.76 -10.78 -12.80
C GLN A 24 -1.58 -9.86 -11.89
N ARG A 25 -1.27 -8.56 -11.85
CA ARG A 25 -1.95 -7.55 -11.00
C ARG A 25 -2.17 -6.27 -11.80
N ALA A 26 -3.26 -6.21 -12.56
CA ALA A 26 -3.59 -5.08 -13.44
C ALA A 26 -3.90 -3.76 -12.71
N TYR A 27 -3.85 -3.72 -11.38
CA TYR A 27 -4.30 -2.59 -10.56
C TYR A 27 -3.24 -1.92 -9.68
N LEU A 28 -1.96 -2.24 -9.87
CA LEU A 28 -0.90 -1.73 -9.00
C LEU A 28 -0.55 -0.25 -9.27
N CYS A 29 -0.79 0.26 -10.47
CA CYS A 29 -0.57 1.66 -10.79
C CYS A 29 -1.53 2.21 -11.84
N ASP A 30 -1.80 3.51 -11.78
CA ASP A 30 -2.51 4.26 -12.82
C ASP A 30 -1.51 4.83 -13.83
N PHE A 31 -1.50 4.23 -15.03
CA PHE A 31 -0.61 4.63 -16.12
C PHE A 31 -0.87 6.06 -16.62
N ASN A 32 -2.12 6.51 -16.65
CA ASN A 32 -2.45 7.86 -17.15
C ASN A 32 -1.90 8.93 -16.22
N PHE A 33 -2.04 8.73 -14.89
CA PHE A 33 -1.45 9.64 -13.93
C PHE A 33 0.08 9.64 -13.98
N ILE A 34 0.73 8.47 -14.14
CA ILE A 34 2.17 8.38 -14.36
C ILE A 34 2.60 9.23 -15.55
N CYS A 35 1.95 9.07 -16.70
CA CYS A 35 2.24 9.86 -17.90
C CYS A 35 2.02 11.36 -17.70
N SER A 36 1.09 11.75 -16.82
CA SER A 36 0.81 13.16 -16.52
C SER A 36 1.85 13.84 -15.60
N ASP A 37 2.46 13.11 -14.66
CA ASP A 37 3.44 13.70 -13.71
C ASP A 37 4.89 13.39 -14.05
N VAL A 38 5.21 12.40 -14.88
CA VAL A 38 6.60 12.05 -15.23
C VAL A 38 7.34 13.25 -15.86
N ARG A 39 8.60 13.45 -15.45
CA ARG A 39 9.43 14.61 -15.83
C ARG A 39 10.76 14.18 -16.43
N PRO A 40 11.30 14.91 -17.41
CA PRO A 40 12.62 14.61 -17.98
C PRO A 40 13.68 14.44 -16.88
N GLY A 41 14.45 13.36 -16.96
CA GLY A 41 15.42 12.96 -15.93
C GLY A 41 14.89 11.98 -14.88
N ASP A 42 13.58 11.74 -14.81
CA ASP A 42 13.01 10.66 -13.98
C ASP A 42 13.46 9.29 -14.52
N VAL A 43 13.67 8.33 -13.61
CA VAL A 43 13.91 6.92 -13.95
C VAL A 43 12.64 6.13 -13.68
N LEU A 44 12.15 5.42 -14.69
CA LEU A 44 11.02 4.50 -14.54
C LEU A 44 11.53 3.10 -14.19
N LEU A 45 11.14 2.59 -13.03
CA LEU A 45 11.33 1.18 -12.69
C LEU A 45 10.15 0.36 -13.16
N VAL A 46 10.44 -0.79 -13.79
CA VAL A 46 9.43 -1.64 -14.42
C VAL A 46 9.53 -3.07 -13.88
N ASP A 47 8.40 -3.57 -13.38
CA ASP A 47 8.20 -5.00 -13.08
C ASP A 47 7.77 -5.74 -14.35
N GLY A 48 8.77 -6.06 -15.18
CA GLY A 48 8.57 -6.71 -16.47
C GLY A 48 8.10 -8.16 -16.35
N ARG A 49 7.34 -8.57 -17.36
CA ARG A 49 6.67 -9.89 -17.42
C ARG A 49 7.37 -10.89 -18.34
N SER A 50 8.49 -10.52 -18.94
CA SER A 50 9.25 -11.43 -19.79
C SER A 50 9.96 -12.53 -18.98
N ARG A 51 10.34 -13.62 -19.62
CA ARG A 51 11.14 -14.66 -18.95
C ARG A 51 12.51 -14.15 -18.51
N ALA A 52 13.11 -13.26 -19.31
CA ALA A 52 14.32 -12.55 -18.92
C ALA A 52 14.09 -11.71 -17.65
N SER A 53 12.98 -10.99 -17.58
CA SER A 53 12.59 -10.20 -16.41
C SER A 53 12.50 -11.05 -15.14
N ARG A 54 11.95 -12.26 -15.23
CA ARG A 54 11.90 -13.19 -14.10
C ARG A 54 13.28 -13.63 -13.61
N ILE A 55 14.23 -13.86 -14.53
CA ILE A 55 15.62 -14.18 -14.14
C ILE A 55 16.23 -13.00 -13.41
N ILE A 56 16.09 -11.78 -13.95
CA ILE A 56 16.66 -10.57 -13.35
C ILE A 56 16.11 -10.39 -11.93
N LYS A 57 14.80 -10.52 -11.75
CA LYS A 57 14.14 -10.47 -10.43
C LYS A 57 14.71 -11.48 -9.44
N ASN A 58 14.90 -12.72 -9.87
CA ASN A 58 15.47 -13.78 -9.02
C ASN A 58 16.96 -13.55 -8.71
N VAL A 59 17.77 -13.13 -9.67
CA VAL A 59 19.21 -12.92 -9.47
C VAL A 59 19.47 -11.70 -8.59
N THR A 60 18.71 -10.63 -8.79
CA THR A 60 18.84 -9.37 -8.04
C THR A 60 18.08 -9.37 -6.73
N GLN A 61 17.30 -10.43 -6.45
CA GLN A 61 16.42 -10.52 -5.27
C GLN A 61 15.52 -9.29 -5.15
N SER A 62 14.95 -8.85 -6.28
CA SER A 62 14.12 -7.66 -6.38
C SER A 62 12.88 -7.92 -7.24
N THR A 63 11.84 -7.12 -7.04
CA THR A 63 10.68 -7.07 -7.95
C THR A 63 10.98 -6.30 -9.23
N TRP A 64 12.05 -5.50 -9.27
CA TRP A 64 12.39 -4.69 -10.44
C TRP A 64 13.23 -5.47 -11.42
N SER A 65 12.75 -5.55 -12.66
CA SER A 65 13.46 -6.25 -13.72
C SER A 65 14.17 -5.32 -14.70
N HIS A 66 13.74 -4.06 -14.76
CA HIS A 66 14.17 -3.11 -15.77
C HIS A 66 14.10 -1.68 -15.26
N ALA A 67 14.91 -0.81 -15.84
CA ALA A 67 14.93 0.62 -15.59
C ALA A 67 15.03 1.36 -16.93
N ALA A 68 14.26 2.43 -17.09
CA ALA A 68 14.28 3.29 -18.27
C ALA A 68 14.41 4.75 -17.85
N LEU A 69 15.18 5.54 -18.58
CA LEU A 69 15.30 6.98 -18.32
C LEU A 69 14.26 7.73 -19.16
N TYR A 70 13.43 8.55 -18.53
CA TYR A 70 12.49 9.39 -19.22
C TYR A 70 13.17 10.66 -19.74
N ILE A 71 13.08 10.88 -21.05
CA ILE A 71 13.78 11.98 -21.75
C ILE A 71 12.81 13.08 -22.24
N GLY A 72 11.53 13.00 -21.89
CA GLY A 72 10.52 13.96 -22.32
C GLY A 72 9.93 13.64 -23.70
N ARG A 73 9.38 14.66 -24.33
CA ARG A 73 8.99 14.68 -25.75
C ARG A 73 10.16 15.20 -26.59
N LEU A 74 10.05 15.13 -27.92
CA LEU A 74 11.10 15.66 -28.80
C LEU A 74 11.42 17.14 -28.54
N ASP A 75 10.42 17.95 -28.21
CA ASP A 75 10.56 19.38 -27.95
C ASP A 75 11.22 19.68 -26.59
N ASP A 76 11.27 18.70 -25.68
CA ASP A 76 11.94 18.84 -24.39
C ASP A 76 13.47 18.61 -24.48
N ILE A 77 13.95 18.14 -25.64
CA ILE A 77 15.39 17.87 -25.89
C ILE A 77 16.02 19.15 -26.46
N GLU A 78 16.75 19.89 -25.63
CA GLU A 78 17.31 21.20 -26.00
C GLU A 78 18.46 21.11 -27.01
N ASN A 79 19.25 20.03 -26.96
CA ASN A 79 20.37 19.85 -27.85
C ASN A 79 19.91 19.41 -29.25
N ALA A 80 20.18 20.24 -30.27
CA ALA A 80 19.76 19.98 -31.64
C ALA A 80 20.26 18.63 -32.19
N LYS A 81 21.51 18.26 -31.89
CA LYS A 81 22.11 16.99 -32.35
C LYS A 81 21.44 15.79 -31.68
N SER A 82 21.20 15.86 -30.37
CA SER A 82 20.48 14.81 -29.65
C SER A 82 19.04 14.66 -30.15
N CYS A 83 18.36 15.78 -30.42
CA CYS A 83 17.02 15.78 -31.00
C CYS A 83 17.00 15.13 -32.39
N GLU A 84 17.98 15.42 -33.24
CA GLU A 84 18.12 14.80 -34.57
C GLU A 84 18.37 13.29 -34.47
N ILE A 85 19.27 12.86 -33.58
CA ILE A 85 19.49 11.42 -33.31
C ILE A 85 18.17 10.77 -32.85
N ALA A 86 17.44 11.40 -31.94
CA ALA A 86 16.17 10.85 -31.46
C ALA A 86 15.15 10.68 -32.60
N LYS A 87 15.04 11.66 -33.50
CA LYS A 87 14.17 11.60 -34.69
C LYS A 87 14.56 10.50 -35.68
N GLN A 88 15.85 10.23 -35.86
CA GLN A 88 16.34 9.20 -36.78
C GLN A 88 16.01 7.78 -36.30
N TYR A 89 16.02 7.55 -34.99
CA TYR A 89 15.87 6.22 -34.41
C TYR A 89 14.43 5.83 -34.09
N PHE A 90 13.51 6.80 -34.03
CA PHE A 90 12.10 6.51 -33.70
C PHE A 90 11.16 7.49 -34.40
N GLU A 91 10.30 6.97 -35.29
CA GLU A 91 9.20 7.73 -35.88
C GLU A 91 8.17 8.06 -34.79
N CYS A 92 8.18 9.29 -34.31
CA CYS A 92 7.28 9.76 -33.27
C CYS A 92 6.43 10.95 -33.71
N THR A 93 5.26 11.06 -33.09
CA THR A 93 4.48 12.30 -33.11
C THR A 93 5.07 13.28 -32.11
N PRO A 94 4.88 14.61 -32.27
CA PRO A 94 5.40 15.60 -31.32
C PRO A 94 4.94 15.38 -29.87
N ILE A 95 3.77 14.77 -29.67
CA ILE A 95 3.20 14.50 -28.35
C ILE A 95 3.74 13.22 -27.69
N THR A 96 4.47 12.38 -28.45
CA THR A 96 4.95 11.09 -27.97
C THR A 96 5.96 11.30 -26.83
N GLN A 97 5.66 10.71 -25.68
CA GLN A 97 6.53 10.66 -24.52
C GLN A 97 7.58 9.55 -24.70
N LEU A 98 8.86 9.89 -24.54
CA LEU A 98 9.99 9.04 -24.90
C LEU A 98 10.79 8.57 -23.69
N LEU A 99 11.26 7.34 -23.79
CA LEU A 99 12.20 6.69 -22.90
C LEU A 99 13.49 6.38 -23.65
N ILE A 100 14.58 6.32 -22.90
CA ILE A 100 15.82 5.71 -23.36
C ILE A 100 16.22 4.58 -22.42
N GLU A 101 16.56 3.45 -23.02
CA GLU A 101 16.79 2.21 -22.29
C GLU A 101 17.70 1.26 -23.05
N SER A 102 18.35 0.35 -22.33
CA SER A 102 19.11 -0.73 -22.95
C SER A 102 18.27 -2.00 -22.98
N GLU A 103 17.98 -2.50 -24.18
CA GLU A 103 17.22 -3.73 -24.39
C GLU A 103 18.13 -4.87 -24.82
N ILE A 104 17.89 -6.05 -24.25
CA ILE A 104 18.68 -7.24 -24.50
C ILE A 104 18.60 -7.62 -25.99
N GLY A 105 19.74 -7.66 -26.65
CA GLY A 105 19.85 -8.00 -28.08
C GLY A 105 19.66 -6.83 -29.04
N LEU A 106 19.13 -5.69 -28.59
CA LEU A 106 18.97 -4.46 -29.39
C LEU A 106 19.97 -3.36 -29.02
N GLY A 107 20.50 -3.37 -27.79
CA GLY A 107 21.39 -2.32 -27.29
C GLY A 107 20.59 -1.14 -26.74
N THR A 108 21.19 0.05 -26.75
CA THR A 108 20.50 1.27 -26.29
C THR A 108 19.58 1.81 -27.37
N ILE A 109 18.29 1.92 -27.05
CA ILE A 109 17.21 2.30 -27.95
C ILE A 109 16.35 3.41 -27.33
N ILE A 110 15.56 4.07 -28.18
CA ILE A 110 14.45 4.93 -27.76
C ILE A 110 13.16 4.13 -27.89
N SER A 111 12.29 4.26 -26.90
CA SER A 111 10.97 3.62 -26.91
C SER A 111 9.91 4.60 -26.38
N PRO A 112 8.63 4.44 -26.77
CA PRO A 112 7.56 5.24 -26.22
C PRO A 112 7.21 4.75 -24.80
N VAL A 113 6.81 5.66 -23.91
CA VAL A 113 6.36 5.28 -22.55
C VAL A 113 5.20 4.27 -22.60
N THR A 114 4.36 4.32 -23.64
CA THR A 114 3.25 3.39 -23.87
C THR A 114 3.66 1.93 -24.04
N LYS A 115 4.95 1.64 -24.27
CA LYS A 115 5.51 0.28 -24.23
C LYS A 115 5.21 -0.42 -22.91
N TYR A 116 5.19 0.33 -21.80
CA TYR A 116 5.01 -0.20 -20.44
C TYR A 116 3.60 0.01 -19.89
N LYS A 117 2.60 0.28 -20.74
CA LYS A 117 1.23 0.60 -20.32
C LYS A 117 0.56 -0.45 -19.43
N ASP A 118 0.93 -1.72 -19.62
CA ASP A 118 0.33 -2.88 -18.93
C ASP A 118 1.25 -3.41 -17.80
N ASP A 119 2.38 -2.75 -17.55
CA ASP A 119 3.36 -3.14 -16.54
C ASP A 119 3.23 -2.26 -15.29
N HIS A 120 3.64 -2.80 -14.15
CA HIS A 120 3.72 -2.02 -12.92
C HIS A 120 4.97 -1.13 -12.95
N ILE A 121 4.75 0.19 -12.86
CA ILE A 121 5.77 1.22 -12.94
C ILE A 121 5.88 1.98 -11.62
N ARG A 122 7.10 2.35 -11.24
CA ARG A 122 7.37 3.43 -10.27
C ARG A 122 8.22 4.51 -10.92
N ILE A 123 7.93 5.77 -10.57
CA ILE A 123 8.76 6.90 -10.95
C ILE A 123 9.79 7.12 -9.84
N LEU A 124 11.06 7.13 -10.20
CA LEU A 124 12.15 7.55 -9.35
C LEU A 124 12.63 8.93 -9.78
N ARG A 125 12.38 9.91 -8.92
CA ARG A 125 12.69 11.31 -9.22
C ARG A 125 13.98 11.73 -8.50
N PRO A 126 15.05 12.09 -9.21
CA PRO A 126 16.28 12.56 -8.58
C PRO A 126 16.04 13.88 -7.85
N ARG A 127 16.44 13.94 -6.57
CA ARG A 127 16.32 15.15 -5.74
C ARG A 127 17.32 16.21 -6.18
N ARG A 128 16.86 17.46 -6.26
CA ARG A 128 17.70 18.66 -6.50
C ARG A 128 18.52 18.61 -7.80
N LEU A 129 18.04 17.89 -8.82
CA LEU A 129 18.65 17.91 -10.14
C LEU A 129 18.29 19.23 -10.85
N THR A 130 19.29 19.92 -11.39
CA THR A 130 19.05 21.17 -12.15
C THR A 130 18.57 20.86 -13.56
N LYS A 131 17.89 21.83 -14.21
CA LYS A 131 17.45 21.66 -15.62
C LYS A 131 18.63 21.41 -16.57
N GLU A 132 19.75 22.09 -16.33
CA GLU A 132 20.98 21.90 -17.12
C GLU A 132 21.54 20.49 -16.96
N ASP A 133 21.56 19.97 -15.73
CA ASP A 133 22.03 18.61 -15.45
C ASP A 133 21.12 17.53 -16.02
N VAL A 134 19.80 17.76 -16.03
CA VAL A 134 18.83 16.91 -16.75
C VAL A 134 19.20 16.83 -18.23
N GLN A 135 19.45 17.96 -18.89
CA GLN A 135 19.84 17.97 -20.29
C GLN A 135 21.20 17.27 -20.51
N LYS A 136 22.18 17.42 -19.63
CA LYS A 136 23.45 16.68 -19.70
C LYS A 136 23.23 15.17 -19.63
N ILE A 137 22.39 14.70 -18.71
CA ILE A 137 22.02 13.29 -18.57
C ILE A 137 21.34 12.78 -19.85
N ILE A 138 20.34 13.50 -20.37
CA ILE A 138 19.61 13.13 -21.59
C ILE A 138 20.56 13.05 -22.78
N ASN A 139 21.41 14.07 -22.97
CA ASN A 139 22.39 14.11 -24.05
C ASN A 139 23.40 12.97 -23.97
N PHE A 140 23.87 12.67 -22.75
CA PHE A 140 24.76 11.53 -22.52
C PHE A 140 24.10 10.22 -22.93
N ALA A 141 22.86 10.01 -22.49
CA ALA A 141 22.11 8.79 -22.77
C ALA A 141 21.85 8.64 -24.28
N ILE A 142 21.38 9.69 -24.96
CA ILE A 142 21.15 9.69 -26.42
C ILE A 142 22.44 9.39 -27.18
N GLY A 143 23.58 9.91 -26.72
CA GLY A 143 24.90 9.60 -27.28
C GLY A 143 25.33 8.12 -27.17
N ARG A 144 24.60 7.29 -26.40
CA ARG A 144 24.83 5.84 -26.27
C ARG A 144 23.98 5.00 -27.23
N ILE A 145 23.02 5.60 -27.94
CA ILE A 145 22.17 4.91 -28.91
C ILE A 145 23.02 4.25 -30.00
N GLY A 146 22.60 3.05 -30.43
CA GLY A 146 23.26 2.31 -31.52
C GLY A 146 24.55 1.58 -31.12
N LYS A 147 24.99 1.68 -29.86
CA LYS A 147 26.03 0.78 -29.33
C LYS A 147 25.49 -0.65 -29.29
N LYS A 148 26.16 -1.53 -30.06
CA LYS A 148 25.72 -2.92 -30.24
C LYS A 148 25.92 -3.75 -28.97
N TYR A 149 24.90 -4.53 -28.65
CA TYR A 149 24.88 -5.45 -27.51
C TYR A 149 25.75 -6.70 -27.72
N ASN A 150 26.40 -7.19 -26.67
CA ASN A 150 27.11 -8.49 -26.71
C ASN A 150 26.13 -9.67 -26.49
N THR A 151 25.90 -10.47 -27.53
CA THR A 151 24.95 -11.60 -27.51
C THR A 151 25.32 -12.73 -26.52
N ARG A 152 26.54 -12.73 -25.97
CA ARG A 152 26.96 -13.70 -24.93
C ARG A 152 26.06 -13.64 -23.69
N HIS A 153 25.55 -12.46 -23.33
CA HIS A 153 24.68 -12.30 -22.16
C HIS A 153 23.34 -13.01 -22.28
N LEU A 154 22.79 -13.14 -23.50
CA LEU A 154 21.55 -13.88 -23.73
C LEU A 154 21.71 -15.37 -23.37
N LEU A 155 22.86 -15.96 -23.71
CA LEU A 155 23.17 -17.35 -23.40
C LEU A 155 23.44 -17.54 -21.91
N ASP A 156 24.16 -16.59 -21.28
CA ASP A 156 24.39 -16.59 -19.83
C ASP A 156 23.09 -16.43 -19.03
N LEU A 157 22.13 -15.63 -19.52
CA LEU A 157 20.84 -15.45 -18.88
C LEU A 157 19.97 -16.69 -19.08
N ALA A 158 19.91 -17.23 -20.30
CA ALA A 158 19.14 -18.43 -20.64
C ALA A 158 19.56 -19.64 -19.80
N ARG A 159 20.84 -19.74 -19.40
CA ARG A 159 21.33 -20.82 -18.54
C ARG A 159 20.61 -20.89 -17.19
N PHE A 160 20.12 -19.76 -16.66
CA PHE A 160 19.40 -19.73 -15.38
C PHE A 160 17.95 -20.23 -15.46
N LEU A 161 17.37 -20.30 -16.67
CA LEU A 161 16.04 -20.90 -16.87
C LEU A 161 16.12 -22.38 -17.29
N PHE A 162 17.32 -22.91 -17.50
CA PHE A 162 17.50 -24.29 -17.92
C PHE A 162 17.23 -25.24 -16.74
N PRO A 163 16.43 -26.32 -16.90
CA PRO A 163 16.09 -27.23 -15.81
C PRO A 163 17.28 -28.15 -15.46
N TRP A 164 18.29 -27.61 -14.78
CA TRP A 164 19.52 -28.33 -14.41
C TRP A 164 19.26 -29.60 -13.60
N GLY A 165 18.08 -29.73 -12.97
CA GLY A 165 17.60 -30.93 -12.31
C GLY A 165 17.65 -32.19 -13.17
N LEU A 166 17.55 -32.05 -14.50
CA LEU A 166 17.51 -33.17 -15.45
C LEU A 166 18.90 -33.61 -15.99
N TRP A 167 20.00 -32.92 -15.64
CA TRP A 167 21.35 -33.22 -16.18
C TRP A 167 22.43 -33.48 -15.10
N PRO A 168 23.52 -34.22 -15.44
CA PRO A 168 24.58 -34.63 -14.52
C PRO A 168 25.19 -33.46 -13.73
N ARG A 169 25.37 -33.67 -12.42
CA ARG A 169 25.96 -32.68 -11.49
C ARG A 169 27.32 -32.13 -11.96
N ARG A 170 28.10 -32.89 -12.74
CA ARG A 170 29.42 -32.47 -13.27
C ARG A 170 29.33 -31.35 -14.32
N TRP A 171 28.21 -31.25 -15.03
CA TRP A 171 27.97 -30.19 -16.01
C TRP A 171 27.55 -28.88 -15.31
N ARG A 172 27.16 -28.99 -14.03
CA ARG A 172 26.79 -27.87 -13.15
C ARG A 172 27.98 -27.22 -12.41
N SER A 173 29.20 -27.73 -12.51
CA SER A 173 30.32 -27.21 -11.71
C SER A 173 31.36 -26.42 -12.51
N VAL A 174 31.61 -26.79 -13.77
CA VAL A 174 32.61 -26.11 -14.61
C VAL A 174 32.07 -24.80 -15.23
N LEU A 175 30.74 -24.70 -15.40
CA LEU A 175 30.04 -23.54 -15.94
C LEU A 175 29.54 -22.54 -14.86
N PHE A 176 29.88 -22.78 -13.59
CA PHE A 176 29.30 -22.05 -12.44
C PHE A 176 30.31 -21.33 -11.56
N GLN A 177 31.62 -21.37 -11.87
CA GLN A 177 32.63 -20.78 -10.99
C GLN A 177 33.10 -19.37 -11.36
N HIS A 178 32.84 -18.86 -12.57
CA HIS A 178 33.27 -17.51 -12.94
C HIS A 178 32.25 -16.85 -13.88
N ASN A 179 31.95 -15.57 -13.62
CA ASN A 179 31.31 -14.62 -14.54
C ASN A 179 29.76 -14.54 -14.62
N ALA A 180 29.02 -14.95 -13.59
CA ALA A 180 27.55 -14.75 -13.58
C ALA A 180 27.10 -13.29 -13.72
N LEU A 181 27.99 -12.35 -13.40
CA LEU A 181 27.77 -10.90 -13.37
C LEU A 181 29.04 -10.18 -13.85
N GLN A 182 29.66 -10.60 -14.96
CA GLN A 182 30.75 -9.75 -15.47
C GLN A 182 30.18 -8.35 -15.77
N PRO A 183 30.76 -7.30 -15.16
CA PRO A 183 30.27 -5.95 -15.34
C PRO A 183 30.47 -5.58 -16.81
N THR A 184 29.37 -5.45 -17.53
CA THR A 184 29.35 -5.02 -18.93
C THR A 184 28.58 -3.72 -19.06
N GLU A 185 28.96 -2.91 -20.05
CA GLU A 185 28.42 -1.56 -20.27
C GLU A 185 26.95 -1.55 -20.69
N ASP A 186 26.36 -2.73 -20.93
CA ASP A 186 25.21 -2.90 -21.82
C ASP A 186 23.88 -3.24 -21.11
N ILE A 187 23.81 -3.16 -19.78
CA ILE A 187 22.57 -3.31 -19.01
C ILE A 187 21.89 -1.95 -18.84
N CYS A 188 20.56 -1.91 -18.85
CA CYS A 188 19.77 -0.67 -18.71
C CYS A 188 20.20 0.18 -17.51
N SER A 189 20.42 -0.45 -16.36
CA SER A 189 20.91 0.21 -15.14
C SER A 189 22.32 0.77 -15.28
N SER A 190 23.21 0.11 -16.02
CA SER A 190 24.59 0.57 -16.26
C SER A 190 24.62 1.86 -17.05
N MET A 191 23.86 1.92 -18.16
CA MET A 191 23.78 3.11 -19.02
C MET A 191 23.21 4.31 -18.27
N ILE A 192 22.13 4.09 -17.50
CA ILE A 192 21.50 5.14 -16.69
C ILE A 192 22.46 5.59 -15.59
N ALA A 193 23.10 4.66 -14.88
CA ALA A 193 24.07 4.99 -13.84
C ALA A 193 25.27 5.78 -14.37
N ASP A 194 25.80 5.42 -15.54
CA ASP A 194 26.83 6.17 -16.25
C ASP A 194 26.39 7.61 -16.53
N ALA A 195 25.15 7.80 -16.99
CA ALA A 195 24.60 9.12 -17.30
C ALA A 195 24.55 10.02 -16.05
N PHE A 196 24.01 9.52 -14.94
CA PHE A 196 24.00 10.25 -13.67
C PHE A 196 25.41 10.49 -13.11
N GLN A 197 26.33 9.53 -13.24
CA GLN A 197 27.71 9.71 -12.78
C GLN A 197 28.49 10.72 -13.62
N SER A 198 28.12 10.95 -14.89
CA SER A 198 28.75 11.97 -15.74
C SER A 198 28.65 13.38 -15.17
N ILE A 199 27.60 13.64 -14.38
CA ILE A 199 27.39 14.91 -13.64
C ILE A 199 27.71 14.79 -12.14
N ARG A 200 28.33 13.68 -11.71
CA ARG A 200 28.62 13.34 -10.30
C ARG A 200 27.37 13.25 -9.41
N TYR A 201 26.23 12.83 -9.96
CA TYR A 201 25.04 12.60 -9.15
C TYR A 201 25.18 11.32 -8.31
N PRO A 202 24.96 11.37 -6.98
CA PRO A 202 25.12 10.21 -6.11
C PRO A 202 23.90 9.29 -6.17
N ILE A 203 23.98 8.17 -6.88
CA ILE A 203 22.94 7.12 -6.77
C ILE A 203 23.17 6.34 -5.48
N LEU A 204 24.25 5.56 -5.38
CA LEU A 204 24.64 4.86 -4.15
C LEU A 204 26.16 4.96 -4.00
N PRO A 205 26.73 6.13 -3.70
CA PRO A 205 28.17 6.26 -3.53
C PRO A 205 28.67 5.42 -2.35
N LEU A 206 29.91 4.96 -2.40
CA LEU A 206 30.60 4.52 -1.19
C LEU A 206 31.00 5.77 -0.41
N ILE A 207 30.49 5.91 0.81
CA ILE A 207 30.81 7.01 1.71
C ILE A 207 31.82 6.49 2.73
N ARG A 208 32.97 7.15 2.85
CA ARG A 208 34.02 6.81 3.83
C ARG A 208 34.61 8.06 4.44
N GLU A 209 35.24 7.93 5.60
CA GLU A 209 36.08 8.97 6.16
C GLU A 209 37.50 8.86 5.57
N ASP A 210 38.08 9.98 5.17
CA ASP A 210 39.46 10.04 4.75
C ASP A 210 40.43 10.11 5.95
N HIS A 211 41.74 10.21 5.68
CA HIS A 211 42.76 10.30 6.72
C HIS A 211 42.64 11.57 7.60
N GLN A 212 41.87 12.57 7.16
CA GLN A 212 41.62 13.83 7.86
C GLN A 212 40.26 13.83 8.59
N LYS A 213 39.53 12.70 8.60
CA LYS A 213 38.17 12.55 9.13
C LYS A 213 37.10 13.34 8.37
N GLU A 214 37.37 13.70 7.12
CA GLU A 214 36.38 14.32 6.23
C GLU A 214 35.63 13.24 5.44
N LEU A 215 34.36 13.51 5.12
CA LEU A 215 33.53 12.57 4.36
C LEU A 215 33.90 12.60 2.87
N GLU A 216 34.34 11.47 2.35
CA GLU A 216 34.67 11.24 0.94
C GLU A 216 33.60 10.40 0.26
N PHE A 217 33.13 10.88 -0.91
CA PHE A 217 32.17 10.18 -1.76
C PHE A 217 32.89 9.53 -2.93
N VAL A 218 32.90 8.20 -2.96
CA VAL A 218 33.54 7.42 -4.02
C VAL A 218 32.47 6.84 -4.93
N ARG A 219 32.59 7.09 -6.24
CA ARG A 219 31.68 6.55 -7.26
C ARG A 219 31.73 5.01 -7.25
N ARG A 220 30.57 4.36 -7.28
CA ARG A 220 30.45 2.92 -7.55
C ARG A 220 30.71 2.64 -9.02
N ASN A 221 31.18 1.44 -9.34
CA ASN A 221 31.28 0.98 -10.72
C ASN A 221 29.86 0.93 -11.36
N PRO A 222 29.58 1.71 -12.42
CA PRO A 222 28.28 1.76 -13.11
C PRO A 222 27.76 0.38 -13.55
N ARG A 223 28.68 -0.52 -13.88
CA ARG A 223 28.35 -1.85 -14.40
C ARG A 223 27.86 -2.84 -13.33
N LEU A 224 27.86 -2.42 -12.06
CA LEU A 224 27.34 -3.19 -10.93
C LEU A 224 25.96 -2.70 -10.47
N PHE A 225 25.41 -1.67 -11.11
CA PHE A 225 24.08 -1.19 -10.79
C PHE A 225 23.00 -2.12 -11.35
N THR A 226 21.97 -2.31 -10.55
CA THR A 226 20.75 -3.03 -10.85
C THR A 226 19.57 -2.06 -10.77
N PRO A 227 18.39 -2.41 -11.30
CA PRO A 227 17.23 -1.52 -11.23
C PRO A 227 16.87 -1.13 -9.78
N SER A 228 17.03 -2.06 -8.83
CA SER A 228 16.72 -1.80 -7.42
C SER A 228 17.66 -0.80 -6.75
N ASP A 229 18.90 -0.63 -7.22
CA ASP A 229 19.84 0.35 -6.65
C ASP A 229 19.30 1.79 -6.73
N PHE A 230 18.49 2.11 -7.75
CA PHE A 230 17.84 3.41 -7.86
C PHE A 230 16.70 3.57 -6.83
N ASP A 231 15.95 2.49 -6.54
CA ASP A 231 14.89 2.46 -5.51
C ASP A 231 15.48 2.58 -4.09
N TYR A 232 16.62 1.90 -3.86
CA TYR A 232 17.34 1.92 -2.57
C TYR A 232 18.08 3.23 -2.32
N SER A 233 18.39 3.99 -3.37
CA SER A 233 19.12 5.24 -3.25
C SER A 233 18.34 6.28 -2.41
N PRO A 234 18.95 6.88 -1.38
CA PRO A 234 18.29 7.94 -0.61
C PRO A 234 18.20 9.28 -1.38
N TYR A 235 18.77 9.34 -2.58
CA TYR A 235 18.80 10.52 -3.43
C TYR A 235 17.65 10.56 -4.44
N PHE A 236 16.80 9.54 -4.49
CA PHE A 236 15.60 9.53 -5.33
C PHE A 236 14.34 9.54 -4.47
N ASP A 237 13.32 10.28 -4.93
CA ASP A 237 11.96 10.12 -4.43
C ASP A 237 11.27 8.97 -5.17
N VAL A 238 10.62 8.07 -4.43
CA VAL A 238 9.88 6.95 -4.98
C VAL A 238 8.40 7.33 -5.07
N ILE A 239 7.94 7.68 -6.27
CA ILE A 239 6.58 8.16 -6.52
C ILE A 239 5.71 7.01 -7.02
N LYS A 240 4.52 6.87 -6.42
CA LYS A 240 3.53 5.84 -6.72
C LYS A 240 2.19 6.48 -7.05
N TYR A 241 1.53 5.99 -8.08
CA TYR A 241 0.17 6.39 -8.46
C TYR A 241 -0.76 5.20 -8.34
N PRO A 242 -1.43 4.99 -7.20
CA PRO A 242 -2.42 3.92 -7.07
C PRO A 242 -3.61 4.18 -8.01
N ILE A 243 -4.27 3.13 -8.49
CA ILE A 243 -5.48 3.25 -9.34
C ILE A 243 -6.57 4.06 -8.67
N PHE A 244 -6.70 3.96 -7.35
CA PHE A 244 -7.63 4.77 -6.58
C PHE A 244 -6.82 5.80 -5.78
N PRO A 245 -6.72 7.06 -6.23
CA PRO A 245 -6.01 8.08 -5.49
C PRO A 245 -6.75 8.37 -4.18
N LEU A 246 -6.03 8.35 -3.07
CA LEU A 246 -6.50 8.96 -1.83
C LEU A 246 -6.45 10.47 -2.06
N GLY A 247 -7.61 11.09 -2.24
CA GLY A 247 -7.70 12.55 -2.40
C GLY A 247 -7.16 13.29 -1.17
N THR A 248 -6.94 14.60 -1.28
CA THR A 248 -6.50 15.46 -0.17
C THR A 248 -7.44 15.45 1.04
N GLU A 249 -8.71 15.07 0.85
CA GLU A 249 -9.75 14.93 1.90
C GLU A 249 -10.20 13.47 2.12
N GLY A 250 -9.64 12.53 1.36
CA GLY A 250 -10.08 11.14 1.36
C GLY A 250 -9.37 10.32 2.43
N ASP A 251 -9.91 10.31 3.65
CA ASP A 251 -9.46 9.36 4.67
C ASP A 251 -9.57 7.92 4.13
N TYR A 252 -8.51 7.13 4.27
CA TYR A 252 -8.49 5.71 3.87
C TYR A 252 -9.64 4.88 4.46
N LYS A 253 -10.28 5.38 5.52
CA LYS A 253 -11.47 4.83 6.18
C LYS A 253 -12.72 4.85 5.29
N ASN A 254 -12.78 5.76 4.32
CA ASN A 254 -13.93 5.95 3.43
C ASN A 254 -13.79 5.18 2.10
N LEU A 255 -12.73 4.37 1.96
CA LEU A 255 -12.57 3.49 0.80
C LEU A 255 -13.73 2.48 0.72
N PRO A 256 -14.21 2.11 -0.49
CA PRO A 256 -15.39 1.27 -0.70
C PRO A 256 -15.09 -0.22 -0.43
N TRP A 257 -14.66 -0.55 0.79
CA TRP A 257 -14.35 -1.91 1.20
C TRP A 257 -15.63 -2.74 1.28
N ARG A 258 -15.63 -3.90 0.60
CA ARG A 258 -16.61 -4.95 0.86
C ARG A 258 -16.15 -5.78 2.06
N LYS A 259 -16.99 -5.84 3.11
CA LYS A 259 -16.69 -6.53 4.38
C LYS A 259 -16.91 -8.04 4.33
N ASP A 260 -17.67 -8.52 3.36
CA ASP A 260 -18.15 -9.89 3.23
C ASP A 260 -17.25 -10.80 2.38
N ILE A 261 -16.19 -10.22 1.82
CA ILE A 261 -15.26 -10.91 0.94
C ILE A 261 -13.81 -10.56 1.27
N VAL A 262 -12.93 -11.54 1.07
CA VAL A 262 -11.48 -11.41 1.20
C VAL A 262 -10.85 -12.01 -0.05
N SER A 263 -9.66 -11.56 -0.45
CA SER A 263 -8.93 -12.17 -1.56
C SER A 263 -7.79 -13.07 -1.06
N ASP A 264 -7.55 -14.19 -1.74
CA ASP A 264 -6.38 -15.07 -1.54
C ASP A 264 -5.25 -14.79 -2.56
N ASP A 265 -5.16 -13.54 -3.02
CA ASP A 265 -4.31 -13.08 -4.13
C ASP A 265 -4.68 -13.65 -5.52
N LYS A 266 -5.50 -14.70 -5.62
CA LYS A 266 -5.92 -15.31 -6.89
C LYS A 266 -7.36 -14.97 -7.27
N GLY A 267 -8.23 -14.78 -6.28
CA GLY A 267 -9.62 -14.48 -6.50
C GLY A 267 -10.31 -13.95 -5.24
N ILE A 268 -11.63 -13.92 -5.29
CA ILE A 268 -12.48 -13.51 -4.17
C ILE A 268 -12.93 -14.76 -3.43
N ILE A 269 -12.65 -14.80 -2.13
CA ILE A 269 -13.19 -15.75 -1.17
C ILE A 269 -14.28 -15.03 -0.37
N VAL A 270 -15.48 -15.59 -0.33
CA VAL A 270 -16.51 -15.13 0.59
C VAL A 270 -16.05 -15.49 1.99
N GLN A 271 -15.85 -14.49 2.84
CA GLN A 271 -15.82 -14.79 4.26
C GLN A 271 -17.22 -15.26 4.60
N VAL A 272 -17.34 -16.53 5.01
CA VAL A 272 -18.49 -16.94 5.82
C VAL A 272 -18.32 -16.17 7.12
N ILE A 273 -18.74 -14.92 7.13
CA ILE A 273 -19.06 -14.22 8.36
C ILE A 273 -20.10 -15.13 9.00
N GLU A 274 -19.81 -15.67 10.17
CA GLU A 274 -20.84 -16.26 11.00
C GLU A 274 -21.93 -15.19 11.16
N GLN A 275 -22.98 -15.28 10.35
CA GLN A 275 -24.10 -14.33 10.31
C GLN A 275 -24.92 -14.33 11.62
N LYS A 276 -24.42 -15.00 12.66
CA LYS A 276 -25.08 -15.18 13.93
C LYS A 276 -24.93 -13.95 14.84
N ASP A 277 -23.83 -13.20 14.78
CA ASP A 277 -23.59 -12.14 15.78
C ASP A 277 -24.16 -10.76 15.38
N MET A 278 -24.02 -10.34 14.12
CA MET A 278 -24.43 -8.98 13.69
C MET A 278 -25.95 -8.80 13.52
N LYS A 279 -26.70 -9.86 13.20
CA LYS A 279 -28.18 -9.82 13.21
C LYS A 279 -28.74 -9.74 14.64
N THR A 280 -28.04 -10.39 15.57
CA THR A 280 -28.47 -10.54 16.97
C THR A 280 -28.26 -9.23 17.72
N GLU A 281 -27.09 -8.60 17.61
CA GLU A 281 -26.79 -7.30 18.26
C GLU A 281 -27.70 -6.16 17.76
N SER A 282 -27.92 -6.05 16.43
CA SER A 282 -28.86 -5.07 15.86
C SER A 282 -30.31 -5.32 16.30
N SER A 283 -30.70 -6.57 16.54
CA SER A 283 -32.01 -6.91 17.10
C SER A 283 -32.12 -6.52 18.58
N HIS A 284 -31.09 -6.79 19.39
CA HIS A 284 -31.05 -6.44 20.81
C HIS A 284 -31.12 -4.93 21.04
N ILE A 285 -30.40 -4.13 20.25
CA ILE A 285 -30.44 -2.66 20.28
C ILE A 285 -31.83 -2.13 19.91
N LYS A 286 -32.47 -2.69 18.85
CA LYS A 286 -33.83 -2.31 18.48
C LYS A 286 -34.82 -2.60 19.61
N THR A 287 -34.76 -3.79 20.21
CA THR A 287 -35.60 -4.16 21.36
C THR A 287 -35.40 -3.21 22.53
N PHE A 288 -34.15 -2.87 22.85
CA PHE A 288 -33.83 -1.94 23.94
C PHE A 288 -34.53 -0.58 23.78
N PHE A 289 -34.58 -0.05 22.55
CA PHE A 289 -35.21 1.24 22.26
C PHE A 289 -36.74 1.21 22.10
N THR A 290 -37.40 0.06 22.29
CA THR A 290 -38.88 -0.02 22.32
C THR A 290 -39.47 0.49 23.63
N SER A 291 -38.65 0.62 24.69
CA SER A 291 -39.10 1.10 26.00
C SER A 291 -39.61 2.54 25.97
N LYS A 292 -40.65 2.80 26.77
CA LYS A 292 -41.25 4.13 26.93
C LYS A 292 -40.40 5.07 27.78
N ALA A 293 -39.67 4.52 28.75
CA ALA A 293 -38.76 5.24 29.63
C ALA A 293 -37.47 4.45 29.87
N TYR A 294 -36.42 5.19 30.20
CA TYR A 294 -35.06 4.69 30.35
C TYR A 294 -34.46 5.15 31.68
N ALA A 295 -33.36 4.51 32.12
CA ALA A 295 -32.53 5.03 33.21
C ALA A 295 -31.04 4.98 32.87
N VAL A 296 -30.26 5.95 33.37
CA VAL A 296 -28.80 5.90 33.35
C VAL A 296 -28.30 5.58 34.75
N VAL A 297 -27.80 4.36 34.96
CA VAL A 297 -27.19 3.92 36.21
C VAL A 297 -25.71 4.27 36.21
N GLY A 298 -25.28 5.04 37.21
CA GLY A 298 -23.96 5.69 37.19
C GLY A 298 -23.97 7.08 36.55
N ALA A 299 -25.14 7.73 36.51
CA ALA A 299 -25.26 9.13 36.10
C ALA A 299 -24.40 10.05 36.99
N SER A 300 -23.90 11.16 36.45
CA SER A 300 -23.04 12.08 37.21
C SER A 300 -23.37 13.55 36.90
N THR A 301 -23.18 14.42 37.89
CA THR A 301 -23.19 15.88 37.74
C THR A 301 -21.99 16.40 36.94
N ASN A 302 -20.89 15.63 36.87
CA ASN A 302 -19.72 16.00 36.10
C ASN A 302 -19.93 15.72 34.61
N ARG A 303 -20.05 16.79 33.81
CA ARG A 303 -20.27 16.74 32.36
C ARG A 303 -19.17 16.04 31.55
N ALA A 304 -17.95 15.96 32.08
CA ALA A 304 -16.86 15.24 31.42
C ALA A 304 -17.03 13.71 31.51
N LYS A 305 -17.77 13.20 32.50
CA LYS A 305 -17.95 11.76 32.70
C LYS A 305 -19.00 11.17 31.75
N PHE A 306 -18.75 9.94 31.29
CA PHE A 306 -19.65 9.24 30.37
C PHE A 306 -21.08 9.11 30.89
N GLY A 307 -21.29 8.89 32.20
CA GLY A 307 -22.64 8.82 32.78
C GLY A 307 -23.45 10.11 32.57
N ASN A 308 -22.80 11.28 32.55
CA ASN A 308 -23.47 12.54 32.20
C ASN A 308 -23.70 12.65 30.69
N LYS A 309 -22.69 12.33 29.87
CA LYS A 309 -22.79 12.38 28.41
C LYS A 309 -23.93 11.49 27.90
N VAL A 310 -24.08 10.27 28.43
CA VAL A 310 -25.17 9.35 28.08
C VAL A 310 -26.54 9.93 28.47
N LEU A 311 -26.65 10.52 29.66
CA LEU A 311 -27.89 11.20 30.09
C LEU A 311 -28.27 12.35 29.15
N ARG A 312 -27.30 13.21 28.80
CA ARG A 312 -27.50 14.31 27.85
C ARG A 312 -27.86 13.81 26.45
N CYS A 313 -27.28 12.69 26.02
CA CYS A 313 -27.61 12.06 24.75
C CYS A 313 -29.09 11.65 24.69
N TYR A 314 -29.62 11.02 25.74
CA TYR A 314 -31.06 10.72 25.83
C TYR A 314 -31.93 11.98 25.81
N LEU A 315 -31.50 13.03 26.52
CA LEU A 315 -32.21 14.32 26.55
C LEU A 315 -32.27 14.99 25.18
N GLN A 316 -31.15 15.03 24.43
CA GLN A 316 -31.09 15.57 23.08
C GLN A 316 -32.05 14.86 22.11
N HIS A 317 -32.33 13.58 22.37
CA HIS A 317 -33.22 12.75 21.57
C HIS A 317 -34.65 12.66 22.13
N ASN A 318 -35.02 13.57 23.04
CA ASN A 318 -36.35 13.68 23.64
C ASN A 318 -36.86 12.36 24.25
N LYS A 319 -35.96 11.53 24.79
CA LYS A 319 -36.33 10.28 25.47
C LYS A 319 -36.65 10.55 26.94
N LYS A 320 -37.69 9.91 27.45
CA LYS A 320 -38.02 9.95 28.90
C LYS A 320 -36.93 9.18 29.66
N ILE A 321 -36.11 9.89 30.43
CA ILE A 321 -34.89 9.36 31.04
C ILE A 321 -34.79 9.74 32.52
N TYR A 322 -34.31 8.81 33.35
CA TYR A 322 -34.07 9.03 34.78
C TYR A 322 -32.61 8.79 35.15
N PRO A 323 -31.92 9.76 35.78
CA PRO A 323 -30.59 9.53 36.31
C PRO A 323 -30.66 8.71 37.60
N VAL A 324 -29.85 7.66 37.72
CA VAL A 324 -29.72 6.84 38.92
C VAL A 324 -28.33 7.02 39.53
N ASN A 325 -28.28 7.59 40.74
CA ASN A 325 -27.06 7.81 41.52
C ASN A 325 -27.40 7.88 43.03
N PRO A 326 -26.73 7.10 43.90
CA PRO A 326 -27.00 7.11 45.35
C PRO A 326 -26.72 8.43 46.08
N HIS A 327 -25.91 9.32 45.52
CA HIS A 327 -25.37 10.49 46.22
C HIS A 327 -25.85 11.83 45.67
N GLU A 328 -26.25 11.88 44.40
CA GLU A 328 -26.62 13.12 43.73
C GLU A 328 -28.11 13.42 43.88
N LYS A 329 -28.49 14.70 44.09
CA LYS A 329 -29.91 15.09 44.21
C LYS A 329 -30.55 15.36 42.85
N THR A 330 -29.82 16.05 41.97
CA THR A 330 -30.30 16.49 40.66
C THR A 330 -29.16 16.47 39.64
N ILE A 331 -29.42 15.99 38.43
CA ILE A 331 -28.44 15.92 37.33
C ILE A 331 -29.10 16.44 36.06
N GLU A 332 -28.47 17.41 35.38
CA GLU A 332 -29.02 18.08 34.18
C GLU A 332 -30.47 18.59 34.38
N GLY A 333 -30.80 19.03 35.60
CA GLY A 333 -32.13 19.53 35.96
C GLY A 333 -33.18 18.45 36.27
N ILE A 334 -32.83 17.16 36.20
CA ILE A 334 -33.73 16.05 36.54
C ILE A 334 -33.44 15.54 37.95
N SER A 335 -34.49 15.31 38.76
CA SER A 335 -34.38 14.67 40.07
C SER A 335 -33.76 13.28 39.95
N CYS A 336 -32.76 13.01 40.76
CA CYS A 336 -32.02 11.75 40.71
C CYS A 336 -32.68 10.67 41.58
N ILE A 337 -32.67 9.44 41.09
CA ILE A 337 -33.17 8.27 41.79
C ILE A 337 -32.01 7.57 42.49
N HIS A 338 -32.14 7.30 43.78
CA HIS A 338 -31.03 6.77 44.59
C HIS A 338 -30.89 5.24 44.56
N SER A 339 -31.88 4.51 44.05
CA SER A 339 -31.85 3.05 43.91
C SER A 339 -32.71 2.61 42.73
N LEU A 340 -32.30 1.55 42.03
CA LEU A 340 -33.07 0.96 40.92
C LEU A 340 -34.48 0.57 41.35
N MET A 341 -34.68 0.15 42.60
CA MET A 341 -35.99 -0.27 43.11
C MET A 341 -37.02 0.86 43.10
N ASN A 342 -36.56 2.11 43.19
CA ASN A 342 -37.39 3.32 43.17
C ASN A 342 -37.68 3.85 41.76
N LEU A 343 -37.24 3.14 40.70
CA LEU A 343 -37.57 3.51 39.33
C LEU A 343 -39.09 3.40 39.07
N PRO A 344 -39.67 4.32 38.29
CA PRO A 344 -41.02 4.18 37.78
C PRO A 344 -41.22 2.85 37.03
N GLU A 345 -42.43 2.27 37.10
CA GLU A 345 -42.72 0.95 36.52
C GLU A 345 -42.59 0.90 34.99
N ASP A 346 -42.70 2.03 34.31
CA ASP A 346 -42.57 2.14 32.86
C ASP A 346 -41.11 2.17 32.38
N VAL A 347 -40.14 2.17 33.29
CA VAL A 347 -38.72 2.03 32.98
C VAL A 347 -38.38 0.54 32.82
N LYS A 348 -38.18 0.13 31.56
CA LYS A 348 -37.84 -1.26 31.18
C LYS A 348 -36.46 -1.43 30.54
N SER A 349 -35.77 -0.33 30.28
CA SER A 349 -34.43 -0.31 29.67
C SER A 349 -33.48 0.57 30.48
N ILE A 350 -32.33 0.03 30.89
CA ILE A 350 -31.31 0.78 31.64
C ILE A 350 -29.95 0.74 30.95
N SER A 351 -29.23 1.86 31.04
CA SER A 351 -27.85 1.99 30.61
C SER A 351 -26.94 2.01 31.83
N ILE A 352 -25.99 1.09 31.92
CA ILE A 352 -25.07 0.99 33.04
C ILE A 352 -23.73 1.61 32.65
N VAL A 353 -23.28 2.58 33.44
CA VAL A 353 -22.02 3.34 33.26
C VAL A 353 -21.22 3.35 34.55
N THR A 354 -21.20 2.22 35.25
CA THR A 354 -20.46 1.99 36.50
C THR A 354 -19.24 1.11 36.28
N GLN A 355 -18.40 0.94 37.31
CA GLN A 355 -17.29 -0.01 37.25
C GLN A 355 -17.81 -1.46 37.17
N PRO A 356 -17.08 -2.38 36.49
CA PRO A 356 -17.51 -3.78 36.31
C PRO A 356 -17.89 -4.53 37.58
N MET A 357 -17.23 -4.27 38.71
CA MET A 357 -17.55 -4.90 40.00
C MET A 357 -18.93 -4.47 40.53
N VAL A 358 -19.35 -3.24 40.25
CA VAL A 358 -20.65 -2.70 40.67
C VAL A 358 -21.75 -3.13 39.70
N THR A 359 -21.43 -3.29 38.41
CA THR A 359 -22.37 -3.74 37.38
C THR A 359 -23.07 -5.05 37.73
N GLU A 360 -22.35 -6.01 38.33
CA GLU A 360 -22.93 -7.29 38.73
C GLU A 360 -24.06 -7.13 39.75
N GLN A 361 -23.84 -6.30 40.78
CA GLN A 361 -24.85 -5.99 41.80
C GLN A 361 -26.06 -5.25 41.21
N ILE A 362 -25.79 -4.32 40.28
CA ILE A 362 -26.84 -3.59 39.56
C ILE A 362 -27.70 -4.52 38.73
N VAL A 363 -27.13 -5.56 38.11
CA VAL A 363 -27.90 -6.56 37.36
C VAL A 363 -28.83 -7.34 38.28
N ASP A 364 -28.37 -7.73 39.48
CA ASP A 364 -29.22 -8.40 40.46
C ASP A 364 -30.42 -7.50 40.88
N GLU A 365 -30.18 -6.22 41.15
CA GLU A 365 -31.25 -5.24 41.43
C GLU A 365 -32.19 -5.04 40.23
N ALA A 366 -31.65 -4.99 39.01
CA ALA A 366 -32.42 -4.83 37.80
C ALA A 366 -33.33 -6.03 37.53
N ILE A 367 -32.86 -7.25 37.77
CA ILE A 367 -33.66 -8.48 37.73
C ILE A 367 -34.81 -8.38 38.73
N ALA A 368 -34.52 -8.03 39.99
CA ALA A 368 -35.52 -7.93 41.04
C ALA A 368 -36.58 -6.85 40.75
N LYS A 369 -36.19 -5.75 40.10
CA LYS A 369 -37.09 -4.67 39.68
C LYS A 369 -37.94 -5.02 38.45
N GLY A 370 -37.57 -6.07 37.69
CA GLY A 370 -38.23 -6.44 36.45
C GLY A 370 -37.83 -5.57 35.26
N ILE A 371 -36.55 -5.20 35.18
CA ILE A 371 -35.94 -4.60 34.00
C ILE A 371 -35.77 -5.67 32.92
N GLU A 372 -36.12 -5.34 31.69
CA GLU A 372 -36.15 -6.28 30.57
C GLU A 372 -34.94 -6.11 29.65
N ASN A 373 -34.34 -4.92 29.63
CA ASN A 373 -33.23 -4.59 28.76
C ASN A 373 -32.10 -3.86 29.52
N ILE A 374 -30.88 -4.37 29.39
CA ILE A 374 -29.69 -3.82 30.05
C ILE A 374 -28.62 -3.57 29.00
N TRP A 375 -28.15 -2.33 28.93
CA TRP A 375 -27.03 -1.95 28.06
C TRP A 375 -25.83 -1.53 28.90
N MET A 376 -24.83 -2.40 28.96
CA MET A 376 -23.55 -2.12 29.60
C MET A 376 -22.72 -1.25 28.66
N GLN A 377 -22.50 0.02 29.03
CA GLN A 377 -21.67 0.90 28.21
C GLN A 377 -20.20 0.48 28.28
N PRO A 378 -19.38 0.85 27.28
CA PRO A 378 -17.95 0.50 27.27
C PRO A 378 -17.23 0.85 28.57
N GLY A 379 -16.57 -0.14 29.16
CA GLY A 379 -15.88 -0.06 30.45
C GLY A 379 -16.72 -0.49 31.66
N ALA A 380 -18.01 -0.79 31.49
CA ALA A 380 -18.90 -1.29 32.54
C ALA A 380 -19.15 -2.81 32.46
N GLU A 381 -18.64 -3.49 31.43
CA GLU A 381 -18.93 -4.90 31.17
C GLU A 381 -18.35 -5.83 32.25
N ASN A 382 -19.14 -6.83 32.63
CA ASN A 382 -18.73 -7.89 33.54
C ASN A 382 -19.29 -9.22 33.04
N GLN A 383 -18.44 -10.24 32.94
CA GLN A 383 -18.81 -11.54 32.39
C GLN A 383 -19.92 -12.24 33.20
N SER A 384 -19.83 -12.22 34.53
CA SER A 384 -20.86 -12.81 35.40
C SER A 384 -22.20 -12.08 35.26
N ALA A 385 -22.17 -10.75 35.11
CA ALA A 385 -23.37 -9.95 34.89
C ALA A 385 -24.06 -10.30 33.55
N ILE A 386 -23.28 -10.53 32.49
CA ILE A 386 -23.80 -10.94 31.17
C ILE A 386 -24.45 -12.33 31.25
N GLU A 387 -23.80 -13.28 31.92
CA GLU A 387 -24.32 -14.64 32.11
C GLU A 387 -25.63 -14.65 32.92
N LYS A 388 -25.71 -13.83 33.98
CA LYS A 388 -26.96 -13.64 34.75
C LYS A 388 -28.09 -13.09 33.87
N CYS A 389 -27.83 -12.09 33.04
CA CYS A 389 -28.84 -11.58 32.12
C CYS A 389 -29.37 -12.68 31.19
N GLN A 390 -28.50 -13.54 30.66
CA GLN A 390 -28.90 -14.65 29.80
C GLN A 390 -29.76 -15.68 30.55
N GLN A 391 -29.37 -16.05 31.77
CA GLN A 391 -30.13 -17.00 32.62
C GLN A 391 -31.53 -16.50 32.94
N HIS A 392 -31.71 -15.18 33.08
CA HIS A 392 -32.97 -14.54 33.40
C HIS A 392 -33.75 -14.02 32.17
N ASN A 393 -33.31 -14.35 30.95
CA ASN A 393 -33.91 -13.89 29.68
C ASN A 393 -33.99 -12.36 29.55
N ILE A 394 -33.02 -11.64 30.13
CA ILE A 394 -32.87 -10.19 29.96
C ILE A 394 -32.13 -9.92 28.65
N ASN A 395 -32.64 -8.96 27.88
CA ASN A 395 -31.95 -8.44 26.70
C ASN A 395 -30.69 -7.67 27.11
N ALA A 396 -29.52 -8.29 26.97
CA ALA A 396 -28.23 -7.69 27.32
C ALA A 396 -27.46 -7.21 26.08
N ILE A 397 -27.01 -5.95 26.12
CA ILE A 397 -26.12 -5.36 25.12
C ILE A 397 -24.79 -5.03 25.80
N ALA A 398 -23.70 -5.65 25.33
CA ALA A 398 -22.33 -5.51 25.83
C ALA A 398 -21.33 -5.79 24.69
N GLY A 399 -20.06 -5.42 24.85
CA GLY A 399 -19.01 -5.79 23.88
C GLY A 399 -18.70 -4.75 22.81
N GLY A 400 -19.01 -3.47 23.04
CA GLY A 400 -18.50 -2.36 22.24
C GLY A 400 -19.55 -1.39 21.68
N ALA A 401 -20.81 -1.78 21.59
CA ALA A 401 -21.88 -0.87 21.21
C ALA A 401 -22.09 0.22 22.28
N CYS A 402 -22.25 1.48 21.86
CA CYS A 402 -22.31 2.65 22.73
C CYS A 402 -23.48 3.57 22.37
N ILE A 403 -24.24 4.02 23.36
CA ILE A 403 -25.41 4.89 23.18
C ILE A 403 -25.05 6.20 22.48
N LEU A 404 -23.89 6.77 22.81
CA LEU A 404 -23.45 8.04 22.23
C LEU A 404 -23.27 7.94 20.72
N MET A 405 -22.77 6.80 20.24
CA MET A 405 -22.59 6.55 18.81
C MET A 405 -23.91 6.19 18.14
N GLU A 406 -24.73 5.35 18.78
CA GLU A 406 -25.99 4.87 18.20
C GLU A 406 -27.02 5.98 18.01
N LEU A 407 -27.10 6.91 18.97
CA LEU A 407 -28.00 8.06 18.87
C LEU A 407 -27.34 9.28 18.21
N GLY A 408 -26.01 9.34 18.08
CA GLY A 408 -25.32 10.49 17.50
C GLY A 408 -25.24 11.70 18.44
N PHE A 409 -24.63 11.51 19.61
CA PHE A 409 -24.44 12.56 20.62
C PHE A 409 -23.59 13.74 20.11
N GLN A 410 -24.04 14.96 20.41
CA GLN A 410 -23.29 16.20 20.14
C GLN A 410 -22.94 16.87 21.47
N GLU A 411 -21.64 17.11 21.70
CA GLU A 411 -21.15 17.53 23.03
C GLU A 411 -21.47 18.97 23.41
#